data_AF-A0A9D8TWA7-F1
#
_entry.id   AF-A0A9D8TWA7-F1
#
_cell.length_a   1.000
_cell.length_b   1.000
_cell.length_c   1.000
_cell.angle_alpha   90.00
_cell.angle_beta   90.00
_cell.angle_gamma   90.00
#
_symmetry.space_group_name_H-M   'P 1'
#
loop_
_entity.id
_entity.type
_entity.pdbx_description
1 polymer ?
#
loop_
_entity_poly.entity_id
_entity_poly.type
_entity_poly.pdbx_seq_one_letter_code
_entity_poly.pdbx_strand_id
1 'polypeptide(L)'
;MTELRSLLPRSENGESEIRSGGPKILFETDWCADGYPSITRVDRSGLVETSTRGIGEIPKFMTIYSLYRSRAERMADRPLYTYRSKDNPNKWLTKTAAQTLEDIRKLCKGFIGMGLKHGEGVALMCSTCYEWNIIDAGVMSIGGVLSTIYDTDSPKQMKAIIENSGAKMLIVETKEMKAKAELAEIGKICQVFCMEDEALEAIKAYGQSVSDEDLNRRIDAVQKTDLCSIVYTSGSTSAPKGVEITHENFCAAASNLAAYLPSVLADPKGSALLFLPMAHVFARTINYMCVFSRVRAYISNNFKNLVSDLQYSKPTAMIGVPRVYEKLYNAVS
;
A
#
# COMPACT_ATOMS: atom_id res chain seq x y z
N MET A 1 19.90 -3.03 13.09
CA MET A 1 19.15 -3.26 14.34
C MET A 1 19.15 -2.06 15.30
N THR A 2 20.18 -1.20 15.31
CA THR A 2 20.21 0.01 16.18
C THR A 2 19.61 1.27 15.55
N GLU A 3 19.64 1.40 14.21
CA GLU A 3 19.27 2.64 13.48
C GLU A 3 17.76 2.94 13.38
N LEU A 4 16.87 1.97 13.61
CA LEU A 4 15.42 2.23 13.56
C LEU A 4 14.87 2.84 14.87
N ARG A 5 15.61 2.74 15.99
CA ARG A 5 15.18 3.30 17.28
C ARG A 5 15.51 4.79 17.43
N SER A 6 16.41 5.34 16.61
CA SER A 6 16.83 6.75 16.66
C SER A 6 15.90 7.71 15.93
N LEU A 7 14.83 7.24 15.28
CA LEU A 7 13.86 8.07 14.54
C LEU A 7 12.72 8.62 15.41
N LEU A 8 12.89 8.66 16.74
CA LEU A 8 11.91 9.26 17.68
C LEU A 8 12.48 10.59 18.21
N PRO A 9 11.77 11.73 18.11
CA PRO A 9 12.34 13.04 18.46
C PRO A 9 12.57 13.21 19.98
N ARG A 10 13.65 13.91 20.32
CA ARG A 10 13.85 14.62 21.60
C ARG A 10 13.72 16.12 21.34
N SER A 11 13.07 16.85 22.24
CA SER A 11 12.81 18.28 22.12
C SER A 11 14.02 19.13 22.53
N GLU A 12 14.40 20.10 21.69
CA GLU A 12 15.16 21.29 22.10
C GLU A 12 14.59 22.51 21.37
N ASN A 13 14.21 23.53 22.16
CA ASN A 13 13.66 24.80 21.71
C ASN A 13 14.78 25.74 21.24
N GLY A 14 14.53 26.51 20.17
CA GLY A 14 15.39 27.63 19.78
C GLY A 14 14.68 28.58 18.82
N GLU A 15 14.36 29.78 19.31
CA GLU A 15 13.91 30.92 18.49
C GLU A 15 15.05 31.39 17.57
N SER A 16 14.74 31.80 16.32
CA SER A 16 15.73 32.42 15.44
C SER A 16 15.18 33.61 14.64
N GLU A 17 16.03 34.62 14.52
CA GLU A 17 15.81 35.98 14.01
C GLU A 17 15.38 36.05 12.53
N ILE A 18 14.51 37.03 12.25
CA ILE A 18 13.96 37.32 10.92
C ILE A 18 14.99 38.13 10.10
N ARG A 19 15.56 37.51 9.04
CA ARG A 19 16.32 38.23 7.99
C ARG A 19 15.36 38.83 6.94
N SER A 20 15.55 40.09 6.62
CA SER A 20 14.75 40.85 5.64
C SER A 20 14.98 40.37 4.20
N GLY A 21 13.91 39.98 3.50
CA GLY A 21 13.90 39.63 2.07
C GLY A 21 13.37 38.23 1.70
N GLY A 22 13.11 37.39 2.70
CA GLY A 22 12.53 36.04 2.54
C GLY A 22 10.99 36.00 2.61
N PRO A 23 10.37 34.87 2.24
CA PRO A 23 8.93 34.65 2.42
C PRO A 23 8.52 34.88 3.88
N LYS A 24 7.36 35.53 4.09
CA LYS A 24 6.88 35.90 5.42
C LYS A 24 6.23 34.68 6.07
N ILE A 25 6.74 34.26 7.23
CA ILE A 25 6.08 33.23 8.07
C ILE A 25 4.82 33.86 8.68
N LEU A 26 3.67 33.24 8.48
CA LEU A 26 2.41 33.68 9.07
C LEU A 26 2.19 33.07 10.44
N PHE A 27 2.39 31.76 10.57
CA PHE A 27 2.30 31.03 11.82
C PHE A 27 3.03 29.68 11.71
N GLU A 28 3.40 29.17 12.87
CA GLU A 28 4.04 27.86 13.08
C GLU A 28 3.23 27.13 14.13
N THR A 29 2.86 25.89 13.85
CA THR A 29 2.02 25.11 14.77
C THR A 29 2.18 23.60 14.55
N ASP A 30 2.20 22.86 15.65
CA ASP A 30 2.20 21.40 15.66
C ASP A 30 0.77 20.88 15.46
N TRP A 31 0.35 20.75 14.20
CA TRP A 31 -0.99 20.22 13.87
C TRP A 31 -1.15 18.73 14.19
N CYS A 32 -0.06 17.96 14.21
CA CYS A 32 -0.12 16.50 14.17
C CYS A 32 0.66 15.82 15.30
N ALA A 33 1.93 16.20 15.50
CA ALA A 33 2.78 15.63 16.53
C ALA A 33 3.86 16.61 16.97
N ASP A 34 4.20 16.57 18.25
CA ASP A 34 5.27 17.38 18.84
C ASP A 34 6.59 17.18 18.09
N GLY A 35 7.26 18.30 17.76
CA GLY A 35 8.54 18.28 17.06
C GLY A 35 8.45 18.16 15.54
N TYR A 36 7.25 18.22 14.97
CA TYR A 36 7.05 18.34 13.53
C TYR A 36 6.12 19.49 13.15
N PRO A 37 6.56 20.75 13.33
CA PRO A 37 5.73 21.90 13.10
C PRO A 37 5.42 22.07 11.61
N SER A 38 4.17 22.39 11.33
CA SER A 38 3.77 22.89 10.02
C SER A 38 4.01 24.39 9.98
N ILE A 39 4.72 24.84 8.96
CA ILE A 39 5.03 26.25 8.75
C ILE A 39 4.19 26.75 7.59
N THR A 40 3.35 27.75 7.86
CA THR A 40 2.58 28.46 6.84
C THR A 40 3.26 29.76 6.48
N ARG A 41 3.53 29.95 5.19
CA ARG A 41 4.20 31.13 4.63
C ARG A 41 3.36 31.76 3.54
N VAL A 42 3.55 33.05 3.31
CA VAL A 42 3.12 33.69 2.07
C VAL A 42 4.36 33.90 1.21
N ASP A 43 4.32 33.35 -0.01
CA ASP A 43 5.38 33.56 -0.99
C ASP A 43 5.30 34.97 -1.61
N ARG A 44 6.25 35.29 -2.50
CA ARG A 44 6.31 36.60 -3.16
C ARG A 44 5.12 36.88 -4.09
N SER A 45 4.40 35.85 -4.52
CA SER A 45 3.21 35.96 -5.37
C SER A 45 1.92 36.18 -4.56
N GLY A 46 2.00 36.10 -3.23
CA GLY A 46 0.83 36.15 -2.35
C GLY A 46 0.21 34.78 -2.08
N LEU A 47 0.86 33.70 -2.53
CA LEU A 47 0.35 32.33 -2.38
C LEU A 47 0.66 31.83 -0.97
N VAL A 48 -0.38 31.31 -0.30
CA VAL A 48 -0.27 30.73 1.04
C VAL A 48 0.16 29.28 0.90
N GLU A 49 1.36 28.96 1.38
CA GLU A 49 1.92 27.62 1.37
C GLU A 49 2.07 27.11 2.81
N THR A 50 1.55 25.91 3.08
CA THR A 50 1.79 25.20 4.34
C THR A 50 2.69 24.00 4.06
N SER A 51 3.77 23.89 4.82
CA SER A 51 4.76 22.82 4.65
C SER A 51 5.12 22.18 5.99
N THR A 52 5.36 20.88 5.99
CA THR A 52 5.79 20.12 7.17
C THR A 52 6.99 19.25 6.76
N ARG A 53 8.08 19.30 7.53
CA ARG A 53 9.32 18.61 7.15
C ARG A 53 9.23 17.12 7.44
N GLY A 54 9.38 16.26 6.44
CA GLY A 54 9.43 14.83 6.69
C GLY A 54 10.56 14.41 7.65
N ILE A 55 10.51 13.16 8.13
CA ILE A 55 11.46 12.56 9.10
C ILE A 55 12.91 12.45 8.60
N GLY A 56 13.25 13.04 7.45
CA GLY A 56 14.53 12.92 6.77
C GLY A 56 14.57 11.79 5.74
N GLU A 57 15.79 11.45 5.32
CA GLU A 57 16.04 10.38 4.35
C GLU A 57 15.82 9.00 5.01
N ILE A 58 15.10 8.12 4.32
CA ILE A 58 14.90 6.75 4.82
C ILE A 58 16.16 5.90 4.58
N PRO A 59 16.43 4.89 5.42
CA PRO A 59 17.57 4.00 5.24
C PRO A 59 17.60 3.33 3.85
N LYS A 60 18.80 3.17 3.27
CA LYS A 60 18.98 2.59 1.91
C LYS A 60 18.37 1.21 1.74
N PHE A 61 18.36 0.40 2.80
CA PHE A 61 17.80 -0.96 2.78
C PHE A 61 16.25 -0.98 2.85
N MET A 62 15.60 0.17 3.04
CA MET A 62 14.17 0.22 3.29
C MET A 62 13.39 0.02 1.98
N THR A 63 12.84 -1.18 1.83
CA THR A 63 11.95 -1.61 0.75
C THR A 63 10.62 -2.10 1.32
N ILE A 64 9.64 -2.40 0.46
CA ILE A 64 8.34 -2.93 0.91
C ILE A 64 8.54 -4.24 1.69
N TYR A 65 9.40 -5.14 1.20
CA TYR A 65 9.72 -6.38 1.92
C TYR A 65 10.29 -6.09 3.32
N SER A 66 11.17 -5.10 3.44
CA SER A 66 11.77 -4.74 4.73
C SER A 66 10.73 -4.27 5.76
N LEU A 67 9.62 -3.64 5.32
CA LEU A 67 8.53 -3.24 6.21
C LEU A 67 7.85 -4.47 6.81
N TYR A 68 7.48 -5.44 5.97
CA TYR A 68 6.86 -6.69 6.42
C TYR A 68 7.82 -7.54 7.25
N ARG A 69 9.10 -7.63 6.87
CA ARG A 69 10.14 -8.30 7.65
C ARG A 69 10.29 -7.69 9.04
N SER A 70 10.47 -6.37 9.13
CA SER A 70 10.56 -5.64 10.40
C SER A 70 9.29 -5.81 11.25
N ARG A 71 8.11 -5.81 10.62
CA ARG A 71 6.84 -6.06 11.32
C ARG A 71 6.78 -7.47 11.92
N ALA A 72 7.20 -8.49 11.18
CA ALA A 72 7.27 -9.87 11.67
C ALA A 72 8.31 -10.04 12.78
N GLU A 73 9.50 -9.43 12.64
CA GLU A 73 10.56 -9.48 13.67
C GLU A 73 10.13 -8.82 14.99
N ARG A 74 9.45 -7.67 14.92
CA ARG A 74 9.02 -6.94 16.13
C ARG A 74 7.77 -7.52 16.78
N MET A 75 6.88 -8.13 16.00
CA MET A 75 5.49 -8.45 16.39
C MET A 75 4.96 -9.74 15.75
N ALA A 76 5.79 -10.79 15.67
CA ALA A 76 5.52 -12.06 14.97
C ALA A 76 4.11 -12.63 15.17
N ASP A 77 3.70 -12.80 16.43
CA ASP A 77 2.43 -13.43 16.82
C ASP A 77 1.25 -12.44 16.87
N ARG A 78 1.51 -11.15 16.64
CA ARG A 78 0.45 -10.16 16.66
C ARG A 78 -0.32 -10.19 15.35
N PRO A 79 -1.66 -10.08 15.40
CA PRO A 79 -2.47 -9.83 14.21
C PRO A 79 -1.95 -8.66 13.38
N LEU A 80 -1.76 -8.88 12.08
CA LEU A 80 -1.54 -7.82 11.12
C LEU A 80 -2.80 -7.57 10.29
N TYR A 81 -3.43 -8.64 9.79
CA TYR A 81 -4.65 -8.55 9.01
C TYR A 81 -5.78 -9.38 9.62
N THR A 82 -6.97 -8.79 9.67
CA THR A 82 -8.23 -9.51 9.94
C THR A 82 -9.22 -9.21 8.81
N TYR A 83 -9.75 -10.22 8.13
CA TYR A 83 -10.55 -10.05 6.92
C TYR A 83 -11.71 -11.05 6.85
N ARG A 84 -12.78 -10.72 6.12
CA ARG A 84 -13.90 -11.66 5.92
C ARG A 84 -13.47 -12.83 5.04
N SER A 85 -13.87 -14.03 5.43
CA SER A 85 -13.67 -15.23 4.61
C SER A 85 -14.48 -15.13 3.32
N LYS A 86 -13.88 -15.53 2.19
CA LYS A 86 -14.59 -15.63 0.90
C LYS A 86 -15.65 -16.74 0.94
N ASP A 87 -15.36 -17.85 1.62
CA ASP A 87 -16.27 -19.01 1.72
C ASP A 87 -17.44 -18.80 2.68
N ASN A 88 -17.26 -17.92 3.67
CA ASN A 88 -18.30 -17.64 4.66
C ASN A 88 -18.24 -16.16 5.07
N PRO A 89 -19.13 -15.31 4.50
CA PRO A 89 -19.16 -13.89 4.80
C PRO A 89 -19.29 -13.56 6.29
N ASN A 90 -19.88 -14.45 7.11
CA ASN A 90 -20.03 -14.23 8.56
C ASN A 90 -18.79 -14.57 9.38
N LYS A 91 -17.77 -15.18 8.76
CA LYS A 91 -16.54 -15.59 9.43
C LYS A 91 -15.42 -14.61 9.11
N TRP A 92 -14.71 -14.19 10.15
CA TRP A 92 -13.49 -13.41 10.01
C TRP A 92 -12.27 -14.30 10.24
N LEU A 93 -11.27 -14.15 9.37
CA LEU A 93 -9.98 -14.81 9.46
C LEU A 93 -8.93 -13.79 9.90
N THR A 94 -7.93 -14.25 10.65
CA THR A 94 -6.83 -13.40 11.11
C THR A 94 -5.50 -14.03 10.73
N LYS A 95 -4.59 -13.20 10.22
CA LYS A 95 -3.21 -13.53 9.92
C LYS A 95 -2.28 -12.71 10.80
N THR A 96 -1.36 -13.39 11.48
CA THR A 96 -0.30 -12.73 12.25
C THR A 96 0.74 -12.13 11.31
N ALA A 97 1.59 -11.23 11.82
CA ALA A 97 2.68 -10.65 11.04
C ALA A 97 3.61 -11.72 10.44
N ALA A 98 3.95 -12.76 11.22
CA ALA A 98 4.78 -13.86 10.74
C ALA A 98 4.08 -14.68 9.64
N GLN A 99 2.79 -14.99 9.80
CA GLN A 99 2.02 -15.72 8.79
C GLN A 99 1.88 -14.92 7.49
N THR A 100 1.67 -13.60 7.56
CA THR A 100 1.63 -12.75 6.38
C THR A 100 2.97 -12.70 5.67
N LEU A 101 4.09 -12.54 6.40
CA LEU A 101 5.41 -12.58 5.79
C LEU A 101 5.67 -13.91 5.06
N GLU A 102 5.24 -15.02 5.66
CA GLU A 102 5.35 -16.34 5.04
C GLU A 102 4.48 -16.46 3.76
N ASP A 103 3.25 -15.96 3.79
CA ASP A 103 2.39 -15.91 2.60
C ASP A 103 3.03 -15.07 1.47
N ILE A 104 3.68 -13.94 1.83
CA ILE A 104 4.43 -13.09 0.89
C ILE A 104 5.64 -13.85 0.32
N ARG A 105 6.44 -14.52 1.15
CA ARG A 105 7.61 -15.30 0.70
C ARG A 105 7.22 -16.41 -0.28
N LYS A 106 6.10 -17.10 -0.03
CA LYS A 106 5.57 -18.12 -0.96
C LYS A 106 5.19 -17.54 -2.31
N LEU A 107 4.55 -16.37 -2.34
CA LEU A 107 4.24 -15.68 -3.59
C LEU A 107 5.51 -15.17 -4.29
N CYS A 108 6.50 -14.66 -3.54
CA CYS A 108 7.79 -14.27 -4.10
C CYS A 108 8.45 -15.44 -4.84
N LYS A 109 8.52 -16.63 -4.20
CA LYS A 109 9.03 -17.85 -4.85
C LYS A 109 8.21 -18.21 -6.07
N GLY A 110 6.89 -18.13 -5.98
CA GLY A 110 5.99 -18.36 -7.10
C GLY A 110 6.31 -17.49 -8.31
N PHE A 111 6.40 -16.18 -8.12
CA PHE A 111 6.74 -15.24 -9.19
C PHE A 111 8.15 -15.46 -9.75
N ILE A 112 9.14 -15.79 -8.91
CA ILE A 112 10.48 -16.19 -9.38
C ILE A 112 10.40 -17.44 -10.24
N GLY A 113 9.66 -18.47 -9.81
CA GLY A 113 9.49 -19.73 -10.53
C GLY A 113 8.75 -19.58 -11.85
N MET A 114 7.85 -18.60 -11.94
CA MET A 114 7.20 -18.18 -13.19
C MET A 114 8.13 -17.37 -14.11
N GLY A 115 9.33 -17.04 -13.65
CA GLY A 115 10.34 -16.33 -14.42
C GLY A 115 10.26 -14.81 -14.37
N LEU A 116 9.50 -14.22 -13.42
CA LEU A 116 9.42 -12.75 -13.29
C LEU A 116 10.80 -12.16 -12.99
N LYS A 117 11.26 -11.24 -13.84
CA LYS A 117 12.55 -10.55 -13.68
C LYS A 117 12.39 -9.22 -12.96
N HIS A 118 13.49 -8.73 -12.42
CA HIS A 118 13.55 -7.39 -11.84
C HIS A 118 13.18 -6.35 -12.91
N GLY A 119 12.33 -5.38 -12.55
CA GLY A 119 11.79 -4.35 -13.44
C GLY A 119 10.61 -4.80 -14.32
N GLU A 120 10.23 -6.08 -14.31
CA GLU A 120 9.08 -6.55 -15.10
C GLU A 120 7.74 -6.30 -14.40
N GLY A 121 6.73 -5.96 -15.20
CA GLY A 121 5.42 -5.56 -14.71
C GLY A 121 4.45 -6.72 -14.44
N VAL A 122 3.65 -6.58 -13.39
CA VAL A 122 2.45 -7.39 -13.11
C VAL A 122 1.28 -6.44 -12.93
N ALA A 123 0.23 -6.60 -13.72
CA ALA A 123 -1.03 -5.88 -13.57
C ALA A 123 -1.94 -6.61 -12.58
N LEU A 124 -2.68 -5.86 -11.76
CA LEU A 124 -3.61 -6.40 -10.77
C LEU A 124 -4.97 -5.69 -10.85
N MET A 125 -6.03 -6.46 -11.10
CA MET A 125 -7.42 -6.02 -11.04
C MET A 125 -8.17 -6.87 -10.01
N CYS A 126 -8.45 -6.31 -8.85
CA CYS A 126 -8.94 -7.05 -7.70
C CYS A 126 -9.59 -6.09 -6.69
N SER A 127 -10.62 -6.56 -6.01
CA SER A 127 -11.22 -5.79 -4.92
C SER A 127 -10.29 -5.76 -3.72
N THR A 128 -10.54 -4.83 -2.79
CA THR A 128 -9.81 -4.77 -1.52
C THR A 128 -9.98 -6.08 -0.75
N CYS A 129 -8.91 -6.86 -0.62
CA CYS A 129 -8.91 -8.16 0.04
C CYS A 129 -7.53 -8.47 0.64
N TYR A 130 -7.42 -9.59 1.36
CA TYR A 130 -6.12 -10.02 1.91
C TYR A 130 -5.13 -10.36 0.79
N GLU A 131 -5.60 -11.06 -0.24
CA GLU A 131 -4.82 -11.49 -1.39
C GLU A 131 -4.16 -10.31 -2.10
N TRP A 132 -4.87 -9.18 -2.23
CA TRP A 132 -4.29 -7.95 -2.78
C TRP A 132 -2.99 -7.57 -2.07
N ASN A 133 -2.99 -7.55 -0.73
CA ASN A 133 -1.85 -7.10 0.07
C ASN A 133 -0.62 -7.99 -0.12
N ILE A 134 -0.83 -9.31 -0.18
CA ILE A 134 0.28 -10.27 -0.32
C ILE A 134 0.78 -10.38 -1.76
N ILE A 135 -0.07 -10.16 -2.77
CA ILE A 135 0.35 -10.08 -4.18
C ILE A 135 1.18 -8.82 -4.41
N ASP A 136 0.66 -7.67 -3.96
CA ASP A 136 1.31 -6.37 -4.04
C ASP A 136 2.70 -6.42 -3.40
N ALA A 137 2.80 -6.93 -2.17
CA ALA A 137 4.08 -7.12 -1.51
C ALA A 137 4.95 -8.17 -2.21
N GLY A 138 4.39 -9.29 -2.67
CA GLY A 138 5.13 -10.40 -3.29
C GLY A 138 5.83 -10.01 -4.58
N VAL A 139 5.14 -9.27 -5.46
CA VAL A 139 5.70 -8.75 -6.72
C VAL A 139 6.86 -7.79 -6.42
N MET A 140 6.62 -6.80 -5.56
CA MET A 140 7.60 -5.75 -5.27
C MET A 140 8.81 -6.25 -4.49
N SER A 141 8.63 -7.27 -3.64
CA SER A 141 9.71 -7.81 -2.81
C SER A 141 10.83 -8.44 -3.62
N ILE A 142 10.59 -8.82 -4.87
CA ILE A 142 11.58 -9.42 -5.78
C ILE A 142 11.97 -8.50 -6.95
N GLY A 143 11.62 -7.21 -6.82
CA GLY A 143 11.91 -6.15 -7.80
C GLY A 143 10.93 -6.09 -8.98
N GLY A 144 9.77 -6.71 -8.90
CA GLY A 144 8.72 -6.56 -9.91
C GLY A 144 7.95 -5.24 -9.74
N VAL A 145 7.31 -4.78 -10.82
CA VAL A 145 6.53 -3.53 -10.86
C VAL A 145 5.03 -3.85 -10.87
N LEU A 146 4.29 -3.43 -9.84
CA LEU A 146 2.84 -3.66 -9.79
C LEU A 146 2.04 -2.51 -10.43
N SER A 147 1.26 -2.80 -11.45
CA SER A 147 0.32 -1.85 -12.06
C SER A 147 -1.11 -2.12 -11.61
N THR A 148 -1.80 -1.09 -11.13
CA THR A 148 -3.16 -1.25 -10.58
C THR A 148 -4.23 -0.92 -11.61
N ILE A 149 -5.26 -1.75 -11.69
CA ILE A 149 -6.44 -1.57 -12.55
C ILE A 149 -7.69 -1.58 -11.66
N TYR A 150 -8.60 -0.62 -11.87
CA TYR A 150 -9.88 -0.62 -11.17
C TYR A 150 -10.80 -1.67 -11.77
N ASP A 151 -11.61 -2.31 -10.92
CA ASP A 151 -12.69 -3.21 -11.36
C ASP A 151 -13.74 -2.48 -12.23
N THR A 152 -13.87 -1.18 -12.06
CA THR A 152 -14.73 -0.29 -12.86
C THR A 152 -14.11 0.14 -14.20
N ASP A 153 -12.83 -0.12 -14.45
CA ASP A 153 -12.22 0.22 -15.73
C ASP A 153 -12.86 -0.59 -16.88
N SER A 154 -13.00 0.08 -18.02
CA SER A 154 -13.48 -0.55 -19.25
C SER A 154 -12.41 -1.48 -19.86
N PRO A 155 -12.80 -2.46 -20.71
CA PRO A 155 -11.86 -3.28 -21.46
C PRO A 155 -10.78 -2.47 -22.19
N LYS A 156 -11.15 -1.32 -22.77
CA LYS A 156 -10.23 -0.42 -23.48
C LYS A 156 -9.21 0.23 -22.54
N GLN A 157 -9.65 0.69 -21.36
CA GLN A 157 -8.76 1.28 -20.35
C GLN A 157 -7.80 0.22 -19.79
N MET A 158 -8.31 -0.97 -19.49
CA MET A 158 -7.49 -2.11 -19.04
C MET A 158 -6.37 -2.43 -20.04
N LYS A 159 -6.71 -2.54 -21.33
CA LYS A 159 -5.72 -2.80 -22.39
C LYS A 159 -4.67 -1.69 -22.47
N ALA A 160 -5.09 -0.42 -22.45
CA ALA A 160 -4.18 0.72 -22.47
C ALA A 160 -3.24 0.74 -21.26
N ILE A 161 -3.72 0.36 -20.07
CA ILE A 161 -2.90 0.24 -18.86
C ILE A 161 -1.86 -0.88 -19.01
N ILE A 162 -2.26 -2.05 -19.49
CA ILE A 162 -1.36 -3.20 -19.65
C ILE A 162 -0.28 -2.91 -20.70
N GLU A 163 -0.66 -2.33 -21.84
CA GLU A 163 0.27 -1.92 -22.89
C GLU A 163 1.24 -0.83 -22.39
N ASN A 164 0.74 0.16 -21.66
CA ASN A 164 1.57 1.25 -21.14
C ASN A 164 2.53 0.80 -20.03
N SER A 165 2.08 -0.05 -19.12
CA SER A 165 2.90 -0.57 -18.01
C SER A 165 3.91 -1.64 -18.45
N GLY A 166 3.73 -2.22 -19.64
CA GLY A 166 4.55 -3.35 -20.09
C GLY A 166 4.34 -4.61 -19.25
N ALA A 167 3.20 -4.74 -18.57
CA ALA A 167 2.94 -5.88 -17.69
C ALA A 167 2.97 -7.21 -18.46
N LYS A 168 3.71 -8.18 -17.93
CA LYS A 168 3.86 -9.55 -18.48
C LYS A 168 2.79 -10.50 -17.99
N MET A 169 2.16 -10.15 -16.88
CA MET A 169 1.08 -10.91 -16.25
C MET A 169 -0.03 -9.96 -15.80
N LEU A 170 -1.28 -10.38 -15.96
CA LEU A 170 -2.46 -9.80 -15.34
C LEU A 170 -3.00 -10.83 -14.35
N ILE A 171 -3.18 -10.40 -13.10
CA ILE A 171 -3.90 -11.17 -12.08
C ILE A 171 -5.24 -10.49 -11.86
N VAL A 172 -6.32 -11.26 -12.01
CA VAL A 172 -7.70 -10.81 -11.76
C VAL A 172 -8.31 -11.57 -10.60
N GLU A 173 -9.20 -10.93 -9.84
CA GLU A 173 -9.90 -11.60 -8.74
C GLU A 173 -10.95 -12.61 -9.23
N THR A 174 -11.89 -12.16 -10.07
CA THR A 174 -13.10 -12.94 -10.40
C THR A 174 -13.14 -13.42 -11.85
N LYS A 175 -13.97 -14.43 -12.12
CA LYS A 175 -14.24 -14.91 -13.49
C LYS A 175 -14.88 -13.83 -14.37
N GLU A 176 -15.68 -12.94 -13.81
CA GLU A 176 -16.24 -11.78 -14.54
C GLU A 176 -15.13 -10.83 -15.00
N MET A 177 -14.18 -10.55 -14.10
CA MET A 177 -12.99 -9.76 -14.41
C MET A 177 -12.11 -10.45 -15.48
N LYS A 178 -11.99 -11.79 -15.43
CA LYS A 178 -11.29 -12.58 -16.45
C LYS A 178 -11.98 -12.49 -17.81
N ALA A 179 -13.30 -12.64 -17.87
CA ALA A 179 -14.08 -12.48 -19.09
C ALA A 179 -13.94 -11.07 -19.68
N LYS A 180 -13.88 -10.03 -18.83
CA LYS A 180 -13.58 -8.66 -19.26
C LYS A 180 -12.19 -8.56 -19.92
N ALA A 181 -11.19 -9.24 -19.38
CA ALA A 181 -9.84 -9.30 -19.95
C ALA A 181 -9.80 -10.07 -21.28
N GLU A 182 -10.60 -11.14 -21.41
CA GLU A 182 -10.75 -11.89 -22.66
C GLU A 182 -11.38 -11.03 -23.76
N LEU A 183 -12.42 -10.26 -23.44
CA LEU A 183 -13.04 -9.28 -24.36
C LEU A 183 -12.06 -8.18 -24.82
N ALA A 184 -11.13 -7.78 -23.95
CA ALA A 184 -10.05 -6.86 -24.28
C ALA A 184 -8.88 -7.52 -25.05
N GLU A 185 -8.96 -8.83 -25.32
CA GLU A 185 -7.92 -9.65 -25.93
C GLU A 185 -6.58 -9.61 -25.18
N ILE A 186 -6.63 -9.46 -23.84
CA ILE A 186 -5.42 -9.33 -23.01
C ILE A 186 -4.52 -10.55 -23.11
N GLY A 187 -5.08 -11.74 -23.31
CA GLY A 187 -4.30 -12.98 -23.50
C GLY A 187 -3.34 -12.95 -24.70
N LYS A 188 -3.51 -12.01 -25.64
CA LYS A 188 -2.58 -11.80 -26.76
C LYS A 188 -1.34 -10.99 -26.38
N ILE A 189 -1.37 -10.24 -25.27
CA ILE A 189 -0.31 -9.31 -24.85
C ILE A 189 0.35 -9.70 -23.52
N CYS A 190 -0.36 -10.37 -22.61
CA CYS A 190 0.20 -10.86 -21.35
C CYS A 190 -0.52 -12.13 -20.86
N GLN A 191 0.09 -12.87 -19.94
CA GLN A 191 -0.56 -14.02 -19.31
C GLN A 191 -1.67 -13.55 -18.35
N VAL A 192 -2.80 -14.25 -18.29
CA VAL A 192 -3.94 -13.89 -17.43
C VAL A 192 -4.19 -14.99 -16.40
N PHE A 193 -4.19 -14.62 -15.13
CA PHE A 193 -4.42 -15.50 -13.99
C PHE A 193 -5.65 -15.04 -13.20
N CYS A 194 -6.53 -15.96 -12.81
CA CYS A 194 -7.78 -15.66 -12.10
C CYS A 194 -7.79 -16.31 -10.71
N MET A 195 -7.99 -15.53 -9.64
CA MET A 195 -7.95 -16.04 -8.26
C MET A 195 -9.09 -17.02 -7.96
N GLU A 196 -10.28 -16.83 -8.55
CA GLU A 196 -11.38 -17.82 -8.48
C GLU A 196 -11.09 -19.14 -9.21
N ASP A 197 -10.06 -19.17 -10.07
CA ASP A 197 -9.54 -20.39 -10.70
C ASP A 197 -8.27 -20.88 -9.97
N GLU A 198 -8.17 -20.64 -8.66
CA GLU A 198 -7.05 -21.06 -7.79
C GLU A 198 -5.67 -20.52 -8.21
N ALA A 199 -5.63 -19.38 -8.92
CA ALA A 199 -4.37 -18.84 -9.45
C ALA A 199 -3.28 -18.63 -8.39
N LEU A 200 -3.64 -18.27 -7.15
CA LEU A 200 -2.63 -18.06 -6.11
C LEU A 200 -1.96 -19.36 -5.68
N GLU A 201 -2.69 -20.46 -5.63
CA GLU A 201 -2.11 -21.77 -5.35
C GLU A 201 -1.26 -22.24 -6.53
N ALA A 202 -1.71 -21.99 -7.76
CA ALA A 202 -0.92 -22.26 -8.96
C ALA A 202 0.40 -21.45 -8.98
N ILE A 203 0.35 -20.15 -8.67
CA ILE A 203 1.54 -19.29 -8.56
C ILE A 203 2.50 -19.85 -7.51
N LYS A 204 2.01 -20.19 -6.30
CA LYS A 204 2.84 -20.78 -5.24
C LYS A 204 3.47 -22.11 -5.68
N ALA A 205 2.76 -22.92 -6.47
CA ALA A 205 3.28 -24.19 -6.98
C ALA A 205 4.50 -24.01 -7.91
N TYR A 206 4.53 -22.96 -8.74
CA TYR A 206 5.72 -22.62 -9.54
C TYR A 206 6.96 -22.34 -8.68
N GLY A 207 6.76 -21.92 -7.43
CA GLY A 207 7.84 -21.59 -6.50
C GLY A 207 8.44 -22.78 -5.76
N GLN A 208 7.93 -24.01 -5.92
CA GLN A 208 8.38 -25.18 -5.15
C GLN A 208 9.87 -25.51 -5.35
N SER A 209 10.42 -25.22 -6.54
CA SER A 209 11.83 -25.43 -6.87
C SER A 209 12.74 -24.25 -6.50
N VAL A 210 12.18 -23.13 -6.04
CA VAL A 210 12.96 -21.92 -5.72
C VAL A 210 13.48 -22.02 -4.28
N SER A 211 14.80 -22.04 -4.14
CA SER A 211 15.48 -22.09 -2.84
C SER A 211 15.27 -20.80 -2.02
N ASP A 212 15.47 -20.88 -0.70
CA ASP A 212 15.46 -19.66 0.13
C ASP A 212 16.66 -18.76 -0.19
N GLU A 213 17.79 -19.33 -0.59
CA GLU A 213 18.96 -18.59 -1.04
C GLU A 213 18.66 -17.77 -2.30
N ASP A 214 17.96 -18.36 -3.29
CA ASP A 214 17.56 -17.65 -4.51
C ASP A 214 16.55 -16.54 -4.22
N LEU A 215 15.57 -16.82 -3.36
CA LEU A 215 14.61 -15.82 -2.90
C LEU A 215 15.32 -14.65 -2.21
N ASN A 216 16.18 -14.93 -1.23
CA ASN A 216 16.88 -13.90 -0.47
C ASN A 216 17.79 -13.07 -1.39
N ARG A 217 18.49 -13.69 -2.34
CA ARG A 217 19.28 -12.96 -3.36
C ARG A 217 18.43 -11.99 -4.18
N ARG A 218 17.22 -12.39 -4.58
CA ARG A 218 16.30 -11.52 -5.33
C ARG A 218 15.77 -10.37 -4.49
N ILE A 219 15.47 -10.62 -3.21
CA ILE A 219 15.06 -9.58 -2.26
C ILE A 219 16.17 -8.57 -2.00
N ASP A 220 17.39 -9.05 -1.76
CA ASP A 220 18.54 -8.22 -1.39
C ASP A 220 19.05 -7.35 -2.56
N ALA A 221 18.71 -7.72 -3.79
CA ALA A 221 19.00 -6.91 -4.98
C ALA A 221 18.12 -5.66 -5.09
N VAL A 222 16.94 -5.64 -4.45
CA VAL A 222 15.98 -4.53 -4.55
C VAL A 222 16.48 -3.31 -3.78
N GLN A 223 16.49 -2.16 -4.44
CA GLN A 223 16.86 -0.86 -3.89
C GLN A 223 15.62 -0.01 -3.61
N LYS A 224 15.74 0.93 -2.66
CA LYS A 224 14.65 1.88 -2.35
C LYS A 224 14.25 2.74 -3.57
N THR A 225 15.17 2.98 -4.49
CA THR A 225 14.97 3.79 -5.68
C THR A 225 14.32 3.04 -6.84
N ASP A 226 14.17 1.71 -6.74
CA ASP A 226 13.57 0.94 -7.81
C ASP A 226 12.08 1.27 -7.93
N LEU A 227 11.62 1.37 -9.18
CA LEU A 227 10.20 1.44 -9.50
C LEU A 227 9.52 0.17 -8.97
N CYS A 228 8.49 0.34 -8.15
CA CYS A 228 7.77 -0.80 -7.56
C CYS A 228 6.29 -0.80 -7.95
N SER A 229 5.75 0.34 -8.40
CA SER A 229 4.37 0.41 -8.83
C SER A 229 4.10 1.53 -9.84
N ILE A 230 3.12 1.30 -10.69
CA ILE A 230 2.54 2.31 -11.56
C ILE A 230 1.07 2.47 -11.20
N VAL A 231 0.68 3.67 -10.78
CA VAL A 231 -0.70 4.00 -10.42
C VAL A 231 -1.32 4.83 -11.53
N TYR A 232 -2.41 4.34 -12.10
CA TYR A 232 -3.10 5.04 -13.18
C TYR A 232 -4.16 5.98 -12.64
N THR A 233 -4.13 7.21 -13.16
CA THR A 233 -5.14 8.23 -12.86
C THR A 233 -5.97 8.50 -14.11
N SER A 234 -7.25 8.85 -13.89
CA SER A 234 -8.13 9.33 -14.94
C SER A 234 -7.62 10.71 -15.40
N GLY A 235 -6.70 10.73 -16.36
CA GLY A 235 -6.30 11.95 -17.04
C GLY A 235 -7.49 12.56 -17.80
N SER A 236 -7.45 13.87 -18.04
CA SER A 236 -8.39 14.57 -18.94
C SER A 236 -8.26 14.12 -20.41
N THR A 237 -7.17 13.41 -20.73
CA THR A 237 -6.89 12.81 -22.04
C THR A 237 -7.41 11.38 -22.09
N SER A 238 -7.89 10.91 -23.24
CA SER A 238 -8.45 9.56 -23.44
C SER A 238 -7.49 8.39 -23.14
N ALA A 239 -6.20 8.67 -22.88
CA ALA A 239 -5.21 7.68 -22.46
C ALA A 239 -4.87 7.85 -20.96
N PRO A 240 -4.87 6.76 -20.17
CA PRO A 240 -4.56 6.82 -18.75
C PRO A 240 -3.09 7.19 -18.52
N LYS A 241 -2.83 8.04 -17.52
CA LYS A 241 -1.46 8.46 -17.17
C LYS A 241 -0.97 7.62 -16.00
N GLY A 242 0.15 6.92 -16.20
CA GLY A 242 0.82 6.15 -15.16
C GLY A 242 1.71 7.04 -14.31
N VAL A 243 1.48 7.04 -12.99
CA VAL A 243 2.35 7.67 -12.01
C VAL A 243 3.31 6.62 -11.48
N GLU A 244 4.60 6.83 -11.72
CA GLU A 244 5.68 5.98 -11.24
C GLU A 244 5.88 6.16 -9.74
N ILE A 245 5.87 5.05 -9.00
CA ILE A 245 6.05 5.01 -7.55
C ILE A 245 7.20 4.05 -7.22
N THR A 246 8.21 4.57 -6.53
CA THR A 246 9.35 3.80 -6.05
C THR A 246 9.06 3.19 -4.67
N HIS A 247 9.88 2.22 -4.25
CA HIS A 247 9.87 1.73 -2.87
C HIS A 247 10.02 2.86 -1.85
N GLU A 248 10.88 3.83 -2.12
CA GLU A 248 11.13 4.98 -1.27
C GLU A 248 9.88 5.82 -1.05
N ASN A 249 9.06 6.03 -2.08
CA ASN A 249 7.82 6.80 -1.92
C ASN A 249 6.87 6.18 -0.90
N PHE A 250 6.63 4.86 -0.97
CA PHE A 250 5.77 4.17 0.00
C PHE A 250 6.39 4.08 1.39
N CYS A 251 7.69 3.76 1.47
CA CYS A 251 8.39 3.62 2.74
C CYS A 251 8.50 4.96 3.47
N ALA A 252 8.77 6.05 2.74
CA ALA A 252 8.76 7.40 3.28
C ALA A 252 7.34 7.77 3.76
N ALA A 253 6.29 7.51 2.98
CA ALA A 253 4.92 7.80 3.40
C ALA A 253 4.56 7.05 4.69
N ALA A 254 4.84 5.74 4.76
CA ALA A 254 4.54 4.92 5.94
C ALA A 254 5.30 5.36 7.21
N SER A 255 6.59 5.67 7.07
CA SER A 255 7.43 6.09 8.19
C SER A 255 7.09 7.50 8.68
N ASN A 256 6.83 8.43 7.75
CA ASN A 256 6.32 9.76 8.11
C ASN A 256 4.99 9.65 8.85
N LEU A 257 3.99 8.94 8.30
CA LEU A 257 2.69 8.81 8.96
C LEU A 257 2.81 8.28 10.39
N ALA A 258 3.69 7.31 10.64
CA ALA A 258 3.95 6.80 11.98
C ALA A 258 4.55 7.83 12.94
N ALA A 259 5.42 8.73 12.45
CA ALA A 259 5.97 9.82 13.24
C ALA A 259 4.94 10.94 13.49
N TYR A 260 4.09 11.22 12.51
CA TYR A 260 3.11 12.30 12.54
C TYR A 260 1.80 11.96 13.24
N LEU A 261 1.43 10.68 13.31
CA LEU A 261 0.18 10.23 13.90
C LEU A 261 0.42 9.24 15.06
N PRO A 262 1.28 9.56 16.05
CA PRO A 262 1.63 8.62 17.11
C PRO A 262 0.41 8.23 17.96
N SER A 263 -0.53 9.16 18.18
CA SER A 263 -1.79 8.90 18.88
C SER A 263 -2.68 7.86 18.18
N VAL A 264 -2.53 7.72 16.86
CA VAL A 264 -3.28 6.77 16.04
C VAL A 264 -2.51 5.45 15.88
N LEU A 265 -1.17 5.51 15.82
CA LEU A 265 -0.34 4.42 15.31
C LEU A 265 0.58 3.74 16.34
N ALA A 266 0.73 4.31 17.53
CA ALA A 266 1.62 3.77 18.56
C ALA A 266 1.01 2.65 19.41
N ASP A 267 -0.33 2.59 19.53
CA ASP A 267 -0.97 1.56 20.36
C ASP A 267 -0.90 0.18 19.67
N PRO A 268 -0.26 -0.85 20.26
CA PRO A 268 -0.29 -2.22 19.74
C PRO A 268 -1.67 -2.89 19.76
N LYS A 269 -2.67 -2.30 20.43
CA LYS A 269 -4.09 -2.69 20.34
C LYS A 269 -4.86 -1.85 19.32
N GLY A 270 -4.23 -0.83 18.74
CA GLY A 270 -4.82 0.00 17.70
C GLY A 270 -5.19 -0.80 16.46
N SER A 271 -6.26 -0.39 15.80
CA SER A 271 -6.69 -0.99 14.54
C SER A 271 -7.31 0.03 13.59
N ALA A 272 -7.16 -0.22 12.30
CA ALA A 272 -7.75 0.57 11.23
C ALA A 272 -8.62 -0.31 10.33
N LEU A 273 -9.67 0.25 9.72
CA LEU A 273 -10.48 -0.44 8.72
C LEU A 273 -10.06 0.01 7.31
N LEU A 274 -9.55 -0.93 6.52
CA LEU A 274 -9.22 -0.78 5.11
C LEU A 274 -10.43 -1.20 4.26
N PHE A 275 -11.15 -0.21 3.74
CA PHE A 275 -12.35 -0.40 2.92
C PHE A 275 -12.31 0.39 1.60
N LEU A 276 -11.30 1.25 1.43
CA LEU A 276 -11.07 1.99 0.19
C LEU A 276 -10.49 1.07 -0.88
N PRO A 277 -10.76 1.31 -2.18
CA PRO A 277 -10.20 0.52 -3.26
C PRO A 277 -8.68 0.52 -3.25
N MET A 278 -8.06 -0.65 -3.17
CA MET A 278 -6.60 -0.77 -3.14
C MET A 278 -5.92 -0.46 -4.48
N ALA A 279 -6.66 -0.39 -5.59
CA ALA A 279 -6.15 0.18 -6.83
C ALA A 279 -5.75 1.67 -6.68
N HIS A 280 -6.28 2.36 -5.66
CA HIS A 280 -5.90 3.74 -5.35
C HIS A 280 -4.70 3.79 -4.38
N VAL A 281 -3.73 4.65 -4.66
CA VAL A 281 -2.50 4.83 -3.85
C VAL A 281 -2.79 5.17 -2.37
N PHE A 282 -3.90 5.87 -2.11
CA PHE A 282 -4.30 6.25 -0.75
C PHE A 282 -4.57 5.02 0.14
N ALA A 283 -5.31 4.03 -0.36
CA ALA A 283 -5.59 2.79 0.39
C ALA A 283 -4.31 1.98 0.64
N ARG A 284 -3.41 1.94 -0.35
CA ARG A 284 -2.09 1.28 -0.22
C ARG A 284 -1.20 1.97 0.80
N THR A 285 -1.26 3.30 0.87
CA THR A 285 -0.54 4.09 1.88
C THR A 285 -1.04 3.76 3.29
N ILE A 286 -2.36 3.66 3.48
CA ILE A 286 -2.97 3.22 4.76
C ILE A 286 -2.52 1.80 5.12
N ASN A 287 -2.43 0.90 4.13
CA ASN A 287 -1.90 -0.44 4.37
C ASN A 287 -0.46 -0.40 4.89
N TYR A 288 0.46 0.26 4.17
CA TYR A 288 1.87 0.29 4.59
C TYR A 288 2.08 1.06 5.90
N MET A 289 1.22 2.04 6.21
CA MET A 289 1.15 2.66 7.53
C MET A 289 0.85 1.61 8.62
N CYS A 290 -0.14 0.73 8.42
CA CYS A 290 -0.42 -0.38 9.36
C CYS A 290 0.77 -1.37 9.46
N VAL A 291 1.39 -1.73 8.33
CA VAL A 291 2.56 -2.64 8.30
C VAL A 291 3.75 -2.06 9.06
N PHE A 292 4.08 -0.78 8.83
CA PHE A 292 5.19 -0.12 9.49
C PHE A 292 4.93 0.12 10.99
N SER A 293 3.69 0.48 11.34
CA SER A 293 3.30 0.82 12.70
C SER A 293 3.01 -0.41 13.58
N ARG A 294 2.30 -0.20 14.70
CA ARG A 294 1.88 -1.25 15.64
C ARG A 294 0.45 -1.74 15.38
N VAL A 295 -0.28 -1.06 14.52
CA VAL A 295 -1.73 -1.19 14.27
C VAL A 295 -2.07 -2.42 13.43
N ARG A 296 -3.21 -3.07 13.74
CA ARG A 296 -3.82 -4.11 12.90
C ARG A 296 -4.72 -3.50 11.82
N ALA A 297 -4.66 -4.02 10.60
CA ALA A 297 -5.63 -3.70 9.55
C ALA A 297 -6.79 -4.70 9.54
N TYR A 298 -8.01 -4.21 9.67
CA TYR A 298 -9.21 -4.93 9.26
C TYR A 298 -9.45 -4.67 7.77
N ILE A 299 -9.78 -5.69 7.00
CA ILE A 299 -10.04 -5.54 5.55
C ILE A 299 -11.53 -5.77 5.30
N SER A 300 -12.18 -4.75 4.74
CA SER A 300 -13.54 -4.83 4.22
C SER A 300 -13.50 -5.04 2.72
N ASN A 301 -14.24 -6.03 2.24
CA ASN A 301 -14.28 -6.40 0.83
C ASN A 301 -15.19 -5.50 -0.02
N ASN A 302 -16.13 -4.78 0.62
CA ASN A 302 -17.08 -3.96 -0.09
C ASN A 302 -17.68 -2.89 0.83
N PHE A 303 -17.81 -1.67 0.29
CA PHE A 303 -18.50 -0.55 0.93
C PHE A 303 -19.93 -0.89 1.41
N LYS A 304 -20.64 -1.81 0.72
CA LYS A 304 -21.98 -2.26 1.14
C LYS A 304 -22.02 -2.81 2.57
N ASN A 305 -20.93 -3.43 3.03
CA ASN A 305 -20.85 -4.05 4.35
C ASN A 305 -20.26 -3.13 5.42
N LEU A 306 -19.94 -1.87 5.07
CA LEU A 306 -19.16 -0.96 5.90
C LEU A 306 -19.70 -0.81 7.33
N VAL A 307 -21.02 -0.62 7.49
CA VAL A 307 -21.63 -0.45 8.83
C VAL A 307 -21.44 -1.71 9.68
N SER A 308 -21.74 -2.89 9.12
CA SER A 308 -21.55 -4.17 9.81
C SER A 308 -20.06 -4.45 10.11
N ASP A 309 -19.17 -4.05 9.21
CA ASP A 309 -17.73 -4.23 9.37
C ASP A 309 -17.20 -3.32 10.48
N LEU A 310 -17.70 -2.09 10.58
CA LEU A 310 -17.38 -1.17 11.67
C LEU A 310 -17.90 -1.68 13.02
N GLN A 311 -19.11 -2.25 13.06
CA GLN A 311 -19.67 -2.84 14.28
C GLN A 311 -18.85 -4.02 14.81
N TYR A 312 -18.32 -4.85 13.89
CA TYR A 312 -17.45 -5.97 14.25
C TYR A 312 -16.03 -5.50 14.62
N SER A 313 -15.42 -4.68 13.76
CA SER A 313 -14.00 -4.32 13.87
C SER A 313 -13.71 -3.31 14.96
N LYS A 314 -14.66 -2.40 15.25
CA LYS A 314 -14.52 -1.30 16.22
C LYS A 314 -13.14 -0.63 16.14
N PRO A 315 -12.76 -0.12 14.95
CA PRO A 315 -11.40 0.33 14.73
C PRO A 315 -11.11 1.56 15.59
N THR A 316 -9.87 1.70 16.04
CA THR A 316 -9.42 2.91 16.76
C THR A 316 -9.16 4.07 15.81
N ALA A 317 -9.02 3.80 14.51
CA ALA A 317 -8.81 4.78 13.47
C ALA A 317 -9.65 4.46 12.23
N MET A 318 -10.35 5.46 11.69
CA MET A 318 -11.03 5.35 10.40
C MET A 318 -10.52 6.43 9.46
N ILE A 319 -9.83 6.01 8.42
CA ILE A 319 -9.26 6.89 7.40
C ILE A 319 -10.09 6.72 6.13
N GLY A 320 -10.72 7.79 5.68
CA GLY A 320 -11.65 7.77 4.56
C GLY A 320 -11.66 9.07 3.77
N VAL A 321 -12.53 9.13 2.77
CA VAL A 321 -12.79 10.33 1.97
C VAL A 321 -14.12 10.98 2.41
N PRO A 322 -14.34 12.29 2.21
CA PRO A 322 -15.54 13.00 2.70
C PRO A 322 -16.87 12.28 2.42
N ARG A 323 -17.01 11.74 1.21
CA ARG A 323 -18.20 11.00 0.78
C ARG A 323 -18.56 9.79 1.66
N VAL A 324 -17.57 9.18 2.29
CA VAL A 324 -17.76 8.05 3.22
C VAL A 324 -18.50 8.54 4.47
N TYR A 325 -18.03 9.65 5.03
CA TYR A 325 -18.61 10.24 6.24
C TYR A 325 -20.03 10.77 5.97
N GLU A 326 -20.28 11.36 4.80
CA GLU A 326 -21.64 11.74 4.36
C GLU A 326 -22.60 10.54 4.32
N LYS A 327 -22.16 9.42 3.73
CA LYS A 327 -22.98 8.20 3.65
C LYS A 327 -23.23 7.58 5.01
N LEU A 328 -22.23 7.56 5.88
CA LEU A 328 -22.39 7.07 7.25
C LEU A 328 -23.38 7.94 8.02
N TYR A 329 -23.27 9.27 7.92
CA TYR A 329 -24.20 10.21 8.53
C TYR A 329 -25.64 9.94 8.08
N ASN A 330 -25.87 9.78 6.77
CA ASN A 330 -27.21 9.49 6.23
C ASN A 330 -27.75 8.10 6.58
N ALA A 331 -26.89 7.14 6.95
CA ALA A 331 -27.31 5.79 7.33
C ALA A 331 -27.68 5.68 8.82
N VAL A 332 -27.23 6.63 9.64
CA VAL A 332 -27.50 6.69 11.09
C VAL A 332 -28.46 7.82 11.48
N SER A 333 -28.80 8.71 10.54
CA SER A 333 -29.81 9.77 10.68
C SER A 333 -31.15 9.29 10.13
#